data_AF-A0A9D6IXR8-F1
#
_entry.id   AF-A0A9D6IXR8-F1
#
_cell.length_a   1.000
_cell.length_b   1.000
_cell.length_c   1.000
_cell.angle_alpha   90.00
_cell.angle_beta   90.00
_cell.angle_gamma   90.00
#
_symmetry.space_group_name_H-M   'P 1'
#
loop_
_entity.id
_entity.type
_entity.pdbx_description
1 polymer ?
#
loop_
_entity_poly.entity_id
_entity_poly.type
_entity_poly.pdbx_seq_one_letter_code
_entity_poly.pdbx_strand_id
1 'polypeptide(L)'
;MNNSAKEELSGLVNSTEVMKQIFTELEQEPERLFCTICGDNEKSGRPVPDHRISLFGYFAEAGLRALVAAGLLTMITGGISSIYEYQPTEAGLALYRKLLAEGACKL
;
A
#
# COMPACT_ATOMS: atom_id res chain seq x y z
N MET A 1 -1.81 13.27 36.48
CA MET A 1 -2.69 12.13 36.12
C MET A 1 -1.79 10.91 36.07
N ASN A 2 -2.03 9.88 36.88
CA ASN A 2 -1.32 8.61 36.73
C ASN A 2 -1.86 7.92 35.48
N ASN A 3 -1.01 7.69 34.49
CA ASN A 3 -1.36 6.82 33.36
C ASN A 3 -1.65 5.41 33.89
N SER A 4 -2.66 4.77 33.32
CA SER A 4 -2.96 3.37 33.61
C SER A 4 -1.78 2.47 33.19
N ALA A 5 -1.63 1.31 33.83
CA ALA A 5 -0.60 0.34 33.45
C ALA A 5 -0.67 -0.04 31.95
N LYS A 6 -1.87 0.02 31.34
CA LYS A 6 -2.07 -0.16 29.90
C LYS A 6 -1.41 0.94 29.07
N GLU A 7 -1.59 2.20 29.47
CA GLU A 7 -0.99 3.36 28.77
C GLU A 7 0.53 3.38 28.96
N GLU A 8 1.02 3.00 30.14
CA GLU A 8 2.45 2.87 30.41
C GLU A 8 3.10 1.79 29.52
N LEU A 9 2.50 0.60 29.44
CA LEU A 9 2.95 -0.46 28.53
C LEU A 9 2.95 0.00 27.07
N SER A 10 1.85 0.59 26.61
CA SER A 10 1.74 1.08 25.23
C SER A 10 2.77 2.17 24.93
N GLY A 11 3.04 3.07 25.88
CA GLY A 11 4.05 4.10 25.75
C GLY A 11 5.46 3.53 25.60
N LEU A 12 5.82 2.58 26.48
CA LEU A 12 7.12 1.91 26.43
C LEU A 12 7.31 1.16 25.10
N VAL A 13 6.32 0.38 24.68
CA VAL A 13 6.36 -0.37 23.42
C VAL A 13 6.47 0.57 22.21
N ASN A 14 5.63 1.60 22.13
CA ASN A 14 5.63 2.56 21.01
C ASN A 14 6.89 3.44 20.95
N SER A 15 7.61 3.60 22.06
CA SER A 15 8.89 4.32 22.08
C SER A 15 10.05 3.53 21.46
N THR A 16 9.91 2.21 21.30
CA THR A 16 10.94 1.37 20.71
C THR A 16 11.15 1.68 19.23
N GLU A 17 12.39 1.54 18.77
CA GLU A 17 12.71 1.75 17.36
C GLU A 17 11.99 0.76 16.44
N VAL A 18 11.76 -0.47 16.92
CA VAL A 18 11.02 -1.49 16.18
C VAL A 18 9.58 -1.04 15.90
N MET A 19 8.89 -0.49 16.90
CA MET A 19 7.52 -0.01 16.70
C MET A 19 7.45 1.23 15.83
N LYS A 20 8.41 2.14 15.94
CA LYS A 20 8.52 3.29 15.02
C LYS A 20 8.72 2.83 13.58
N GLN A 21 9.60 1.86 13.35
CA GLN A 21 9.79 1.28 12.02
C GLN A 21 8.50 0.64 11.51
N ILE A 22 7.76 -0.09 12.36
CA ILE A 22 6.46 -0.66 11.98
C ILE A 22 5.48 0.42 11.51
N PHE A 23 5.38 1.56 12.21
CA PHE A 23 4.52 2.66 11.77
C PHE A 23 4.99 3.28 10.46
N THR A 24 6.30 3.47 10.29
CA THR A 24 6.87 3.94 9.03
C THR A 24 6.54 3.00 7.86
N GLU A 25 6.72 1.68 8.03
CA GLU A 25 6.37 0.69 7.01
C GLU A 25 4.86 0.69 6.73
N LEU A 26 4.03 0.86 7.75
CA LEU A 26 2.57 0.93 7.58
C LEU A 26 2.13 2.11 6.72
N GLU A 27 2.83 3.24 6.81
CA GLU A 27 2.58 4.43 5.99
C GLU A 27 3.16 4.31 4.57
N GLN A 28 4.38 3.78 4.45
CA GLN A 28 5.12 3.74 3.18
C GLN A 28 4.70 2.60 2.26
N GLU A 29 4.29 1.45 2.82
CA GLU A 29 3.98 0.26 2.04
C GLU A 29 2.79 0.46 1.09
N PRO A 30 1.65 1.08 1.50
CA PRO A 30 0.57 1.41 0.57
C PRO A 30 1.00 2.35 -0.54
N GLU A 31 1.84 3.35 -0.25
CA GLU A 31 2.35 4.28 -1.26
C GLU A 31 3.22 3.54 -2.29
N ARG A 32 4.15 2.70 -1.82
CA ARG A 32 5.02 1.87 -2.66
C ARG A 32 4.19 0.98 -3.59
N LEU A 33 3.23 0.25 -3.04
CA LEU A 33 2.32 -0.62 -3.79
C LEU A 33 1.53 0.17 -4.84
N PHE A 34 1.00 1.32 -4.45
CA PHE A 34 0.22 2.18 -5.34
C PHE A 34 1.05 2.68 -6.53
N CYS A 35 2.25 3.19 -6.28
CA CYS A 35 3.16 3.64 -7.33
C CYS A 35 3.55 2.49 -8.27
N THR A 36 3.85 1.30 -7.73
CA THR A 36 4.19 0.12 -8.55
C THR A 36 3.01 -0.31 -9.43
N ILE A 37 1.82 -0.46 -8.86
CA ILE A 37 0.64 -0.92 -9.61
C ILE A 37 0.25 0.10 -10.70
N CYS A 38 0.25 1.39 -10.38
CA CYS A 38 -0.09 2.42 -11.36
C CYS A 38 0.96 2.51 -12.47
N GLY A 39 2.25 2.43 -12.14
CA GLY A 39 3.31 2.46 -13.14
C GLY A 39 3.28 1.25 -14.08
N ASP A 40 3.07 0.05 -13.54
CA ASP A 40 2.94 -1.17 -14.35
C ASP A 40 1.67 -1.15 -15.22
N ASN A 41 0.58 -0.59 -14.70
CA ASN A 41 -0.65 -0.39 -15.46
C ASN A 41 -0.48 0.63 -16.59
N GLU A 42 0.13 1.79 -16.35
CA GLU A 42 0.38 2.78 -17.41
C GLU A 42 1.32 2.24 -18.51
N LYS A 43 2.32 1.43 -18.14
CA LYS A 43 3.25 0.81 -19.10
C LYS A 43 2.60 -0.28 -19.95
N SER A 44 1.70 -1.08 -19.37
CA SER A 44 1.15 -2.27 -20.02
C SER A 44 -0.28 -2.09 -20.56
N GLY A 45 -1.03 -1.13 -20.05
CA GLY A 45 -2.46 -0.96 -20.27
C GLY A 45 -3.31 -2.09 -19.71
N ARG A 46 -2.77 -2.93 -18.80
CA ARG A 46 -3.44 -4.13 -18.26
C ARG A 46 -3.47 -4.13 -16.73
N PRO A 47 -4.49 -4.77 -16.12
CA PRO A 47 -4.48 -5.04 -14.69
C PRO A 47 -3.19 -5.75 -14.23
N VAL A 48 -2.71 -5.41 -13.04
CA VAL A 48 -1.46 -5.93 -12.49
C VAL A 48 -1.76 -7.15 -11.62
N PRO A 49 -1.26 -8.35 -11.96
CA PRO A 49 -1.52 -9.54 -11.18
C PRO A 49 -0.77 -9.56 -9.85
N ASP A 50 -1.39 -10.14 -8.84
CA ASP A 50 -0.88 -10.29 -7.47
C ASP A 50 0.56 -10.81 -7.36
N HIS A 51 0.95 -11.78 -8.17
CA HIS A 51 2.31 -12.34 -8.16
C HIS A 51 3.38 -11.39 -8.72
N ARG A 52 2.98 -10.31 -9.41
CA ARG A 52 3.90 -9.21 -9.80
C ARG A 52 4.00 -8.13 -8.74
N ILE A 53 3.06 -8.10 -7.81
CA ILE A 53 3.09 -7.21 -6.68
C ILE A 53 3.93 -7.94 -5.61
N SER A 54 5.10 -7.39 -5.28
CA SER A 54 5.95 -7.94 -4.22
C SER A 54 5.28 -7.74 -2.85
N LEU A 55 4.31 -8.61 -2.54
CA LEU A 55 3.55 -8.66 -1.29
C LEU A 55 4.36 -9.39 -0.21
N PHE A 56 5.45 -8.79 0.24
CA PHE A 56 6.24 -9.37 1.33
C PHE A 56 5.69 -8.91 2.68
N GLY A 57 4.95 -9.80 3.35
CA GLY A 57 4.51 -9.61 4.74
C GLY A 57 3.13 -8.97 4.89
N TYR A 58 2.66 -8.90 6.14
CA TYR A 58 1.30 -8.49 6.50
C TYR A 58 0.93 -7.06 6.05
N PHE A 59 1.88 -6.12 6.09
CA PHE A 59 1.63 -4.73 5.71
C PHE A 59 1.33 -4.56 4.22
N ALA A 60 1.90 -5.42 3.37
CA ALA A 60 1.64 -5.35 1.94
C ALA A 60 0.19 -5.72 1.61
N GLU A 61 -0.34 -6.78 2.22
CA GLU A 61 -1.74 -7.18 2.05
C GLU A 61 -2.69 -6.14 2.65
N ALA A 62 -2.40 -5.65 3.87
CA ALA A 62 -3.21 -4.65 4.53
C ALA A 62 -3.25 -3.33 3.73
N GLY A 63 -2.10 -2.89 3.21
CA GLY A 63 -1.97 -1.71 2.37
C GLY A 63 -2.75 -1.84 1.07
N LEU A 64 -2.66 -2.99 0.41
CA LEU A 64 -3.42 -3.25 -0.81
C LEU A 64 -4.93 -3.19 -0.59
N ARG A 65 -5.42 -3.82 0.49
CA ARG A 65 -6.82 -3.74 0.89
C ARG A 65 -7.25 -2.30 1.23
N ALA A 66 -6.38 -1.51 1.86
CA ALA A 66 -6.63 -0.11 2.15
C ALA A 66 -6.76 0.72 0.87
N LEU A 67 -5.89 0.51 -0.12
CA LEU A 67 -5.96 1.18 -1.43
C LEU A 67 -7.26 0.84 -2.19
N VAL A 68 -7.71 -0.42 -2.12
CA VAL A 68 -9.00 -0.84 -2.69
C VAL A 68 -10.16 -0.18 -1.96
N ALA A 69 -10.15 -0.21 -0.62
CA ALA A 69 -11.20 0.42 0.20
C ALA A 69 -11.28 1.94 0.00
N ALA A 70 -10.15 2.60 -0.29
CA ALA A 70 -10.07 4.01 -0.64
C ALA A 70 -10.56 4.33 -2.06
N GLY A 71 -10.90 3.32 -2.89
CA GLY A 71 -11.36 3.51 -4.26
C GLY A 71 -10.25 3.92 -5.25
N LEU A 72 -8.97 3.76 -4.87
CA LEU A 72 -7.84 4.08 -5.73
C LEU A 72 -7.50 2.93 -6.68
N LEU A 73 -7.80 1.70 -6.26
CA LEU A 73 -7.64 0.47 -7.04
C LEU A 73 -8.94 -0.32 -7.06
N THR A 74 -9.16 -1.06 -8.13
CA THR A 74 -10.17 -2.12 -8.24
C THR A 74 -9.47 -3.47 -8.17
N MET A 75 -9.93 -4.35 -7.29
CA MET A 75 -9.53 -5.76 -7.25
C MET A 75 -10.44 -6.58 -8.16
N ILE A 76 -9.83 -7.33 -9.07
CA ILE A 76 -10.49 -8.20 -10.04
C ILE A 76 -10.07 -9.63 -9.73
N THR A 77 -10.99 -10.59 -9.83
CA THR A 77 -10.63 -12.01 -9.74
C THR A 77 -9.71 -12.37 -10.90
N GLY A 78 -8.57 -12.96 -10.58
CA GLY A 78 -7.61 -13.43 -11.57
C GLY A 78 -8.04 -14.73 -12.25
N GLY A 79 -7.13 -15.25 -13.07
CA GLY A 79 -7.34 -16.48 -13.84
C GLY A 79 -6.51 -17.65 -13.33
N ILE A 80 -5.90 -18.37 -14.26
CA ILE A 80 -5.07 -19.55 -13.94
C ILE A 80 -3.73 -19.15 -13.31
N SER A 81 -3.22 -17.95 -13.61
CA SER A 81 -1.89 -17.47 -13.22
C SER A 81 -1.88 -16.44 -12.09
N SER A 82 -3.05 -16.03 -11.58
CA SER A 82 -3.20 -14.97 -10.58
C SER A 82 -4.47 -15.24 -9.77
N ILE A 83 -4.44 -15.00 -8.46
CA ILE A 83 -5.64 -15.08 -7.63
C ILE A 83 -6.43 -13.77 -7.80
N TYR A 84 -5.71 -12.65 -7.78
CA TYR A 84 -6.26 -11.32 -8.01
C TYR A 84 -5.42 -10.50 -8.99
N GLU A 85 -6.09 -9.58 -9.66
CA GLU A 85 -5.47 -8.52 -10.46
C GLU A 85 -5.97 -7.16 -9.99
N TYR A 86 -5.10 -6.16 -10.08
CA TYR A 86 -5.35 -4.83 -9.55
C TYR A 86 -5.28 -3.81 -10.67
N GLN A 87 -6.35 -3.03 -10.80
CA GLN A 87 -6.49 -2.00 -11.82
C GLN A 87 -6.66 -0.64 -11.12
N PRO A 88 -5.79 0.35 -11.36
CA PRO A 88 -6.03 1.72 -10.95
C PRO A 88 -7.37 2.22 -11.46
N THR A 89 -8.11 2.91 -10.60
CA THR A 89 -9.29 3.68 -11.02
C THR A 89 -8.85 4.98 -11.71
N GLU A 90 -9.77 5.69 -12.37
CA GLU A 90 -9.48 7.02 -12.92
C GLU A 90 -8.97 7.99 -11.84
N ALA A 91 -9.56 7.93 -10.64
CA ALA A 91 -9.10 8.71 -9.49
C ALA A 91 -7.70 8.29 -9.04
N GLY A 92 -7.41 6.98 -9.03
CA GLY A 92 -6.08 6.43 -8.77
C GLY A 92 -5.04 6.96 -9.77
N LEU A 93 -5.29 6.85 -11.07
CA LEU A 93 -4.36 7.36 -12.09
C LEU A 93 -4.14 8.87 -12.00
N ALA A 94 -5.20 9.64 -11.72
CA ALA A 94 -5.08 11.08 -11.53
C ALA A 94 -4.20 11.43 -10.32
N LEU A 95 -4.32 10.69 -9.21
CA LEU A 95 -3.47 10.87 -8.04
C LEU A 95 -2.03 10.42 -8.31
N TYR A 96 -1.84 9.26 -8.95
CA TYR A 96 -0.52 8.75 -9.33
C TYR A 96 0.28 9.77 -10.16
N ARG A 97 -0.36 10.42 -11.14
CA ARG A 97 0.28 11.46 -11.96
C ARG A 97 0.72 12.68 -11.15
N LYS A 98 -0.02 13.06 -10.11
CA LYS A 98 0.40 14.13 -9.19
C LYS A 98 1.62 13.69 -8.38
N LEU A 99 1.60 12.49 -7.82
CA LEU A 99 2.72 11.93 -7.07
C LEU A 99 3.98 11.77 -7.93
N LEU A 100 3.84 11.43 -9.21
CA LEU A 100 4.94 11.43 -10.18
C LEU A 100 5.52 12.84 -10.38
N ALA A 101 4.67 13.85 -10.56
CA ALA A 101 5.12 15.23 -10.72
C ALA A 101 5.83 15.78 -9.47
N GLU A 102 5.47 15.27 -8.29
CA GLU A 102 6.09 15.60 -7.00
C GLU A 102 7.35 14.76 -6.71
N GLY A 103 7.65 13.74 -7.52
CA GLY A 103 8.78 12.84 -7.33
C GLY A 103 8.62 11.80 -6.20
N ALA A 104 7.41 11.66 -5.66
CA ALA A 104 7.06 10.66 -4.66
C ALA A 104 6.99 9.25 -5.27
N CYS A 105 6.34 9.14 -6.43
CA CYS A 105 6.45 7.94 -7.26
C CYS A 105 7.65 8.05 -8.22
N LYS A 106 8.36 6.94 -8.43
CA LYS A 106 9.45 6.84 -9.43
C LYS A 106 9.04 5.91 -10.57
N LEU A 107 9.51 6.21 -11.77
CA LEU A 107 9.29 5.41 -13.00
C LEU A 107 10.13 4.15 -13.05
#